data_AF-A0A9W6H300-F1
#
_entry.id   AF-A0A9W6H300-F1
#
_cell.length_a   1.000
_cell.length_b   1.000
_cell.length_c   1.000
_cell.angle_alpha   90.00
_cell.angle_beta   90.00
_cell.angle_gamma   90.00
#
_symmetry.space_group_name_H-M   'P 1'
#
loop_
_entity.id
_entity.type
_entity.pdbx_description
1 polymer ?
#
loop_
_entity_poly.entity_id
_entity_poly.type
_entity_poly.pdbx_seq_one_letter_code
_entity_poly.pdbx_strand_id
1 'polypeptide(L)'
;MRRLAILPLLAVGLLAGCTQAADIAGDALGVPVDEICTTADAAYAQYQAILEQGDVTAEQADVARDDLVATLERLADDVGGQPGELIRANAEQLSQVSDLTAPETVEAVEQAKGALATLCG
;
A
#
# COMPACT_ATOMS: atom_id res chain seq x y z
N MET A 1 -0.95 -45.71 18.92
CA MET A 1 0.19 -44.94 19.44
C MET A 1 0.36 -43.69 18.59
N ARG A 2 0.04 -42.50 19.15
CA ARG A 2 -0.36 -41.31 18.39
C ARG A 2 0.67 -40.19 18.60
N ARG A 3 1.47 -39.96 17.55
CA ARG A 3 2.14 -38.74 17.06
C ARG A 3 2.85 -37.79 18.05
N LEU A 4 4.18 -37.77 17.94
CA LEU A 4 5.08 -36.66 18.24
C LEU A 4 4.70 -35.39 17.46
N ALA A 5 4.55 -34.26 18.13
CA ALA A 5 4.77 -32.92 17.56
C ALA A 5 4.74 -31.85 18.67
N ILE A 6 5.88 -31.61 19.32
CA ILE A 6 6.17 -30.30 19.93
C ILE A 6 7.64 -30.02 19.63
N LEU A 7 7.89 -29.27 18.56
CA LEU A 7 9.15 -28.54 18.36
C LEU A 7 8.82 -27.05 18.37
N PRO A 8 9.62 -26.23 19.09
CA PRO A 8 9.40 -24.82 19.27
C PRO A 8 10.04 -24.06 18.10
N LEU A 9 9.26 -23.22 17.42
CA LEU A 9 9.78 -22.21 16.51
C LEU A 9 9.30 -20.84 16.98
N LEU A 10 9.93 -20.39 18.07
CA LEU A 10 9.96 -18.98 18.45
C LEU A 10 10.92 -18.27 17.49
N ALA A 11 10.37 -17.82 16.36
CA ALA A 11 11.05 -16.95 15.39
C ALA A 11 10.11 -15.83 14.93
N VAL A 12 9.35 -15.25 15.88
CA VAL A 12 8.63 -13.99 15.68
C VAL A 12 9.18 -12.98 16.69
N GLY A 13 10.45 -12.65 16.52
CA GLY A 13 11.13 -11.59 17.24
C GLY A 13 11.73 -10.65 16.22
N LEU A 14 10.90 -9.77 15.63
CA LEU A 14 11.34 -8.59 14.85
C LEU A 14 10.24 -7.54 14.58
N LEU A 15 9.02 -7.67 15.12
CA LEU A 15 7.96 -6.64 14.98
C LEU A 15 7.63 -5.89 16.28
N ALA A 16 8.46 -6.02 17.32
CA ALA A 16 8.28 -5.32 18.59
C ALA A 16 8.77 -3.85 18.56
N GLY A 17 8.56 -3.14 17.45
CA GLY A 17 9.06 -1.77 17.25
C GLY A 17 8.05 -0.75 16.70
N CYS A 18 6.94 -1.17 16.08
CA CYS A 18 6.11 -0.26 15.28
C CYS A 18 4.69 0.00 15.83
N THR A 19 4.25 -0.67 16.89
CA THR A 19 2.85 -0.61 17.36
C THR A 19 2.53 0.50 18.37
N GLN A 20 3.34 1.57 18.47
CA GLN A 20 3.07 2.65 19.45
C GLN A 20 2.76 4.01 18.82
N ALA A 21 3.04 4.20 17.53
CA ALA A 21 2.72 5.47 16.84
C ALA A 21 1.37 5.41 16.11
N ALA A 22 1.01 4.28 15.51
CA ALA A 22 -0.23 4.10 14.75
C ALA A 22 -1.48 4.18 15.63
N ASP A 23 -1.45 3.57 16.83
CA ASP A 23 -2.59 3.57 17.76
C ASP A 23 -2.96 4.97 18.28
N ILE A 24 -2.00 5.89 18.40
CA ILE A 24 -2.26 7.24 18.96
C ILE A 24 -2.84 8.20 17.91
N ALA A 25 -2.63 7.95 16.61
CA ALA A 25 -3.18 8.77 15.54
C ALA A 25 -4.57 8.32 15.07
N GLY A 26 -4.84 7.01 15.04
CA GLY A 26 -6.14 6.45 14.61
C GLY A 26 -7.27 6.72 15.61
N ASP A 27 -6.99 6.61 16.91
CA ASP A 27 -8.00 6.75 17.97
C ASP A 27 -8.47 8.21 18.14
N ALA A 28 -7.66 9.19 17.71
CA ALA A 28 -8.02 10.62 17.72
C ALA A 28 -8.83 11.07 16.49
N LEU A 29 -8.82 10.29 15.41
CA LEU A 29 -9.45 10.66 14.12
C LEU A 29 -10.69 9.82 13.79
N GLY A 30 -10.95 8.72 14.53
CA GLY A 30 -12.10 7.84 14.27
C GLY A 30 -12.00 7.08 12.94
N VAL A 31 -10.79 6.99 12.40
CA VAL A 31 -10.48 6.44 11.09
C VAL A 31 -9.63 5.18 11.31
N PRO A 32 -10.02 4.00 10.77
CA PRO A 32 -9.26 2.77 10.95
C PRO A 32 -7.98 2.80 10.09
N VAL A 33 -6.92 3.42 10.61
CA VAL A 33 -5.62 3.58 9.92
C VAL A 33 -5.07 2.23 9.45
N ASP A 34 -5.23 1.16 10.24
CA ASP A 34 -4.83 -0.19 9.85
C ASP A 34 -5.55 -0.67 8.59
N GLU A 35 -6.87 -0.46 8.49
CA GLU A 35 -7.68 -0.84 7.33
C GLU A 35 -7.25 -0.06 6.07
N ILE A 36 -6.91 1.22 6.25
CA ILE A 36 -6.40 2.08 5.18
C ILE A 36 -5.06 1.60 4.66
N CYS A 37 -4.13 1.32 5.57
CA CYS A 37 -2.81 0.83 5.24
C CYS A 37 -2.88 -0.53 4.55
N THR A 38 -3.73 -1.43 5.04
CA THR A 38 -3.94 -2.75 4.43
C THR A 38 -4.56 -2.62 3.02
N THR A 39 -5.47 -1.67 2.82
CA THR A 39 -6.11 -1.40 1.52
C THR A 39 -5.13 -0.81 0.52
N ALA A 40 -4.32 0.17 0.95
CA ALA A 40 -3.28 0.76 0.11
C ALA A 40 -2.26 -0.31 -0.31
N ASP A 41 -1.74 -1.09 0.64
CA ASP A 41 -0.78 -2.16 0.35
C ASP A 41 -1.34 -3.22 -0.60
N ALA A 42 -2.61 -3.61 -0.42
CA ALA A 42 -3.27 -4.56 -1.32
C ALA A 42 -3.41 -4.00 -2.74
N ALA A 43 -3.76 -2.71 -2.88
CA ALA A 43 -3.86 -2.05 -4.19
C ALA A 43 -2.50 -2.00 -4.90
N TYR A 44 -1.44 -1.61 -4.18
CA TYR A 44 -0.08 -1.61 -4.72
C TYR A 44 0.42 -3.01 -5.09
N ALA A 45 0.15 -4.02 -4.25
CA ALA A 45 0.53 -5.40 -4.53
C ALA A 45 -0.20 -5.95 -5.77
N GLN A 46 -1.47 -5.59 -5.96
CA GLN A 46 -2.24 -5.99 -7.14
C GLN A 46 -1.68 -5.34 -8.41
N TYR A 47 -1.34 -4.05 -8.36
CA TYR A 47 -0.68 -3.35 -9.45
C TYR A 47 0.68 -3.97 -9.82
N GLN A 48 1.52 -4.26 -8.82
CA GLN A 48 2.83 -4.91 -9.05
C GLN A 48 2.67 -6.31 -9.64
N ALA A 49 1.73 -7.10 -9.12
CA ALA A 49 1.45 -8.43 -9.64
C ALA A 49 0.98 -8.41 -11.10
N ILE A 50 0.35 -7.32 -11.55
CA ILE A 50 0.04 -7.13 -12.97
C ILE A 50 1.35 -6.91 -13.72
N LEU A 51 2.13 -5.88 -13.37
CA LEU A 51 3.38 -5.55 -14.08
C LEU A 51 4.39 -6.70 -14.14
N GLU A 52 4.51 -7.51 -13.08
CA GLU A 52 5.43 -8.63 -12.99
C GLU A 52 5.07 -9.82 -13.90
N GLN A 53 3.85 -9.85 -14.48
CA GLN A 53 3.44 -10.92 -15.40
C GLN A 53 4.24 -10.92 -16.72
N GLY A 54 5.04 -9.88 -17.00
CA GLY A 54 6.04 -9.86 -18.07
C GLY A 54 5.48 -9.77 -19.50
N ASP A 55 4.17 -9.92 -19.67
CA ASP A 55 3.45 -9.86 -20.96
C ASP A 55 2.28 -8.85 -20.93
N VAL A 56 2.38 -7.85 -20.04
CA VAL A 56 1.37 -6.79 -19.89
C VAL A 56 1.46 -5.81 -21.05
N THR A 57 0.36 -5.59 -21.75
CA THR A 57 0.29 -4.54 -22.78
C THR A 57 0.23 -3.15 -22.15
N ALA A 58 0.64 -2.11 -22.87
CA ALA A 58 0.54 -0.73 -22.38
C ALA A 58 -0.88 -0.38 -21.91
N GLU A 59 -1.92 -0.81 -22.64
CA GLU A 59 -3.32 -0.62 -22.23
C GLU A 59 -3.70 -1.38 -20.95
N GLN A 60 -3.16 -2.58 -20.73
CA GLN A 60 -3.39 -3.32 -19.49
C GLN A 60 -2.69 -2.66 -18.30
N ALA A 61 -1.49 -2.12 -18.52
CA ALA A 61 -0.79 -1.35 -17.50
C ALA A 61 -1.56 -0.07 -17.17
N ASP A 62 -2.04 0.66 -18.18
CA ASP A 62 -2.86 1.86 -18.01
C ASP A 62 -4.13 1.58 -17.19
N VAL A 63 -4.84 0.49 -17.50
CA VAL A 63 -6.02 0.07 -16.72
C VAL A 63 -5.64 -0.25 -15.27
N ALA A 64 -4.54 -0.96 -15.04
CA ALA A 64 -4.07 -1.29 -13.70
C ALA A 64 -3.69 -0.03 -12.89
N ARG A 65 -3.09 0.98 -13.54
CA ARG A 65 -2.82 2.29 -12.92
C ARG A 65 -4.12 3.00 -12.59
N ASP A 66 -5.05 3.08 -13.53
CA ASP A 66 -6.29 3.82 -13.31
C ASP A 66 -7.10 3.20 -12.16
N ASP A 67 -7.10 1.87 -12.04
CA ASP A 67 -7.69 1.14 -10.91
C ASP A 67 -6.98 1.43 -9.57
N LEU A 68 -5.64 1.51 -9.58
CA LEU A 68 -4.84 1.90 -8.42
C LEU A 68 -5.15 3.35 -8.01
N VAL A 69 -5.14 4.28 -8.95
CA VAL A 69 -5.45 5.70 -8.74
C VAL A 69 -6.84 5.86 -8.15
N ALA A 70 -7.86 5.24 -8.75
CA ALA A 70 -9.23 5.30 -8.25
C ALA A 70 -9.37 4.71 -6.83
N THR A 71 -8.55 3.73 -6.49
CA THR A 71 -8.52 3.14 -5.15
C THR A 71 -7.86 4.06 -4.14
N LEU A 72 -6.75 4.71 -4.50
CA LEU A 72 -6.09 5.70 -3.67
C LEU A 72 -6.95 6.97 -3.49
N GLU A 73 -7.68 7.41 -4.51
CA GLU A 73 -8.61 8.54 -4.39
C GLU A 73 -9.77 8.25 -3.42
N ARG A 74 -10.40 7.08 -3.52
CA ARG A 74 -11.42 6.65 -2.55
C ARG A 74 -10.84 6.57 -1.14
N LEU A 75 -9.64 6.03 -1.02
CA LEU A 75 -8.94 5.94 0.25
C LEU A 75 -8.64 7.33 0.84
N ALA A 76 -8.23 8.28 0.01
CA ALA A 76 -8.00 9.67 0.41
C ALA A 76 -9.28 10.34 0.93
N ASP A 77 -10.42 10.06 0.31
CA ASP A 77 -11.73 10.57 0.74
C ASP A 77 -12.17 9.95 2.07
N ASP A 78 -11.96 8.64 2.25
CA ASP A 78 -12.29 7.92 3.49
C ASP A 78 -11.42 8.35 4.68
N VAL A 79 -10.15 8.64 4.43
CA VAL A 79 -9.20 9.10 5.44
C VAL A 79 -9.44 10.57 5.81
N GLY A 80 -9.63 11.41 4.79
CA GLY A 80 -9.75 12.86 4.96
C GLY A 80 -8.54 13.55 5.60
N GLY A 81 -8.65 14.87 5.78
CA GLY A 81 -7.61 15.67 6.42
C GLY A 81 -6.25 15.61 5.70
N GLN A 82 -5.18 15.96 6.42
CA GLN A 82 -3.82 15.96 5.86
C GLN A 82 -3.34 14.59 5.34
N PRO A 83 -3.65 13.45 6.00
CA PRO A 83 -3.29 12.14 5.48
C PRO A 83 -4.02 11.79 4.18
N GLY A 84 -5.32 12.13 4.06
CA GLY A 84 -6.06 11.99 2.81
C GLY A 84 -5.49 12.83 1.67
N GLU A 85 -5.09 14.09 1.93
CA GLU A 85 -4.43 14.93 0.92
C GLU A 85 -3.11 14.32 0.43
N LEU A 86 -2.33 13.68 1.31
CA LEU A 86 -1.10 12.99 0.90
C LEU A 86 -1.40 11.80 0.00
N ILE A 87 -2.39 10.99 0.34
CA ILE A 87 -2.81 9.85 -0.51
C ILE A 87 -3.30 10.36 -1.86
N ARG A 88 -4.09 11.44 -1.89
CA ARG A 88 -4.57 12.06 -3.13
C ARG A 88 -3.43 12.60 -3.99
N ALA A 89 -2.45 13.28 -3.40
CA ALA A 89 -1.29 13.77 -4.14
C ALA A 89 -0.48 12.64 -4.79
N ASN A 90 -0.38 11.48 -4.13
CA ASN A 90 0.26 10.30 -4.71
C ASN A 90 -0.58 9.69 -5.85
N ALA A 91 -1.90 9.64 -5.70
CA ALA A 91 -2.81 9.20 -6.76
C ALA A 91 -2.70 10.12 -8.00
N GLU A 92 -2.69 11.43 -7.79
CA GLU A 92 -2.50 12.42 -8.87
C GLU A 92 -1.12 12.27 -9.54
N GLN A 93 -0.06 12.02 -8.77
CA GLN A 93 1.27 11.78 -9.32
C GLN A 93 1.30 10.52 -10.18
N LEU A 94 0.68 9.44 -9.72
CA LEU A 94 0.55 8.18 -10.46
C LEU A 94 -0.25 8.37 -11.77
N SER A 95 -1.34 9.15 -11.74
CA SER A 95 -2.16 9.42 -12.92
C SER A 95 -1.41 10.14 -14.05
N GLN A 96 -0.35 10.88 -13.72
CA GLN A 96 0.45 11.64 -14.68
C GLN A 96 1.51 10.80 -15.38
N VAL A 97 1.74 9.57 -14.90
CA VAL A 97 2.78 8.70 -15.47
C VAL A 97 2.22 7.88 -16.62
N SER A 98 2.82 8.09 -17.80
CA SER A 98 2.33 7.56 -19.08
C SER A 98 3.05 6.29 -19.56
N ASP A 99 4.20 5.95 -18.97
CA ASP A 99 4.84 4.65 -19.19
C ASP A 99 5.02 3.91 -17.87
N LEU A 100 4.07 3.03 -17.58
CA LEU A 100 4.00 2.31 -16.30
C LEU A 100 4.96 1.13 -16.20
N THR A 101 5.57 0.75 -17.32
CA THR A 101 6.61 -0.27 -17.38
C THR A 101 8.01 0.32 -17.20
N ALA A 102 8.11 1.65 -17.28
CA ALA A 102 9.37 2.33 -17.13
C ALA A 102 9.87 2.27 -15.67
N PRO A 103 11.17 2.07 -15.46
CA PRO A 103 11.75 1.96 -14.12
C PRO A 103 11.50 3.21 -13.27
N GLU A 104 11.47 4.40 -13.86
CA GLU A 104 11.14 5.65 -13.16
C GLU A 104 9.73 5.65 -12.56
N THR A 105 8.79 4.93 -13.18
CA THR A 105 7.40 4.86 -12.76
C THR A 105 7.24 3.87 -11.61
N VAL A 106 7.94 2.75 -11.69
CA VAL A 106 8.02 1.79 -10.58
C VAL A 106 8.65 2.47 -9.36
N GLU A 107 9.69 3.30 -9.54
CA GLU A 107 10.27 4.08 -8.44
C GLU A 107 9.29 5.12 -7.86
N ALA A 108 8.48 5.77 -8.70
CA ALA A 108 7.46 6.71 -8.22
C ALA A 108 6.38 6.00 -7.38
N VAL A 109 5.94 4.82 -7.82
CA VAL A 109 4.99 3.95 -7.09
C VAL A 109 5.58 3.51 -5.75
N GLU A 110 6.85 3.10 -5.72
CA GLU A 110 7.55 2.68 -4.49
C GLU A 110 7.78 3.86 -3.53
N GLN A 111 8.09 5.05 -4.03
CA GLN A 111 8.14 6.26 -3.20
C GLN A 111 6.79 6.60 -2.58
N ALA A 112 5.72 6.50 -3.37
CA ALA A 112 4.36 6.74 -2.90
C ALA A 112 3.97 5.73 -1.80
N LYS A 113 4.28 4.45 -2.02
CA LYS A 113 4.12 3.38 -1.03
C LYS A 113 4.96 3.64 0.23
N GLY A 114 6.21 4.09 0.10
CA GLY A 114 7.08 4.42 1.23
C GLY A 114 6.58 5.62 2.06
N ALA A 115 6.01 6.63 1.42
CA ALA A 115 5.39 7.76 2.10
C ALA A 115 4.15 7.32 2.91
N LEU A 116 3.33 6.43 2.32
CA LEU A 116 2.21 5.79 3.00
C LEU A 116 2.67 4.89 4.16
N ALA A 117 3.73 4.09 3.97
CA ALA A 117 4.29 3.25 5.02
C ALA A 117 4.78 4.08 6.22
N THR A 118 5.28 5.30 5.98
CA THR A 118 5.68 6.23 7.06
C THR A 118 4.48 6.73 7.87
N LEU A 119 3.31 6.83 7.23
CA LEU A 119 2.02 7.13 7.86
C LEU A 119 1.46 5.92 8.63
N CYS A 120 1.72 4.71 8.13
CA CYS A 120 1.24 3.44 8.67
C CYS A 120 2.07 2.90 9.85
N GLY A 121 3.34 3.29 9.97
CA GLY A 121 4.22 2.96 11.11
C GLY A 121 5.10 1.72 10.92
#